data_AF-A0A1J9U2U1-F1
#
_entry.id   AF-A0A1J9U2U1-F1
#
_cell.length_a   1.000
_cell.length_b   1.000
_cell.length_c   1.000
_cell.angle_alpha   90.00
_cell.angle_beta   90.00
_cell.angle_gamma   90.00
#
_symmetry.space_group_name_H-M   'P 1'
#
loop_
_entity.id
_entity.type
_entity.pdbx_description
1 polymer ?
#
loop_
_entity_poly.entity_id
_entity_poly.type
_entity_poly.pdbx_seq_one_letter_code
_entity_poly.pdbx_strand_id
1 'polypeptide(L)'
;MHLKIRDIDPVAIKKFDEMVKKKGTSRQKLLKGILEKAAFLPEQSKKEMEQENLIQKNIYVMNDCYNEMQKMNAFIQMMMQDDENE
;
A
#
# COMPACT_ATOMS: atom_id res chain seq x y z
N MET A 1 8.71 -29.02 -11.79
CA MET A 1 10.05 -28.52 -11.41
C MET A 1 10.32 -28.89 -9.96
N HIS A 2 11.48 -29.46 -9.65
CA HIS A 2 11.86 -29.86 -8.28
C HIS A 2 13.03 -29.01 -7.80
N LEU A 3 12.88 -28.35 -6.65
CA LEU A 3 13.89 -27.51 -6.04
C LEU A 3 14.42 -28.21 -4.78
N LYS A 4 15.75 -28.32 -4.66
CA LYS A 4 16.42 -28.78 -3.44
C LYS A 4 17.26 -27.64 -2.91
N ILE A 5 16.96 -27.18 -1.70
CA ILE A 5 17.72 -26.13 -1.02
C ILE A 5 18.64 -26.82 -0.02
N ARG A 6 19.94 -26.52 -0.09
CA ARG A 6 20.99 -27.09 0.79
C ARG A 6 21.56 -25.99 1.68
N ASP A 7 22.33 -26.40 2.68
CA ASP A 7 23.08 -25.50 3.56
C ASP A 7 22.21 -24.46 4.28
N ILE A 8 20.98 -24.83 4.62
CA ILE A 8 20.11 -24.02 5.47
C ILE A 8 20.52 -24.24 6.92
N ASP A 9 20.61 -23.14 7.67
CA ASP A 9 20.81 -23.17 9.11
C ASP A 9 19.79 -24.11 9.81
N PRO A 10 20.25 -25.09 10.61
CA PRO A 10 19.38 -26.00 11.35
C PRO A 10 18.34 -25.31 12.23
N VAL A 11 18.68 -24.14 12.78
CA VAL A 11 17.77 -23.31 13.59
C VAL A 11 16.63 -22.77 12.72
N ALA A 12 16.92 -22.34 11.49
CA ALA A 12 15.90 -21.89 10.55
C ALA A 12 14.95 -23.04 10.16
N ILE A 13 15.49 -24.24 9.93
CA ILE A 13 14.67 -25.44 9.67
C ILE A 13 13.72 -25.73 10.83
N LYS A 14 14.20 -25.67 12.08
CA LYS A 14 13.37 -25.86 13.28
C LYS A 14 12.23 -24.85 13.35
N LYS A 15 12.53 -23.56 13.10
CA LYS A 15 11.49 -22.51 13.08
C LYS A 15 10.43 -22.77 12.02
N PHE A 16 10.81 -23.21 10.82
CA PHE A 16 9.85 -23.58 9.80
C PHE A 16 8.98 -24.76 10.25
N ASP A 17 9.55 -25.77 10.89
CA ASP A 17 8.78 -26.91 11.39
C ASP A 17 7.76 -26.53 12.45
N GLU A 18 8.12 -25.62 13.35
CA GLU A 18 7.19 -25.07 14.32
C GLU A 18 6.04 -24.30 13.64
N MET A 19 6.35 -23.49 12.62
CA MET A 19 5.33 -22.78 11.84
C MET A 19 4.39 -23.73 11.10
N VAL A 20 4.94 -24.81 10.53
CA VAL A 20 4.19 -25.85 9.83
C VAL A 20 3.24 -26.56 10.79
N LYS A 21 3.73 -26.93 11.99
CA LYS A 21 2.92 -27.53 13.07
C LYS A 21 1.79 -26.60 13.51
N LYS A 22 2.09 -25.32 13.76
CA LYS A 22 1.09 -24.33 14.19
C LYS A 22 -0.02 -24.12 13.16
N LYS A 23 0.32 -24.14 11.86
CA LYS A 23 -0.64 -23.91 10.76
C LYS A 23 -1.32 -25.19 10.26
N GLY A 24 -0.97 -26.37 10.77
CA GLY A 24 -1.48 -27.65 10.28
C GLY A 24 -1.22 -27.87 8.78
N THR A 25 -0.11 -27.33 8.27
CA THR A 25 0.23 -27.39 6.83
C THR A 25 1.40 -28.33 6.58
N SER A 26 1.82 -28.49 5.32
CA SER A 26 3.06 -29.23 5.01
C SER A 26 4.24 -28.26 4.86
N ARG A 27 5.44 -28.72 5.22
CA ARG A 27 6.68 -27.95 5.04
C ARG A 27 6.85 -27.49 3.60
N GLN A 28 6.52 -28.35 2.64
CA GLN A 28 6.58 -28.04 1.22
C GLN A 28 5.59 -26.93 0.83
N LYS A 29 4.34 -26.97 1.34
CA LYS A 29 3.34 -25.94 1.05
C LYS A 29 3.74 -24.58 1.63
N LEU A 30 4.32 -24.58 2.84
CA LEU A 30 4.86 -23.36 3.46
C LEU A 30 6.01 -22.77 2.63
N LEU A 31 7.04 -23.58 2.33
CA LEU A 31 8.23 -23.13 1.60
C LEU A 31 7.87 -22.67 0.18
N LYS A 32 6.98 -23.39 -0.51
CA LYS A 32 6.45 -22.99 -1.82
C LYS A 32 5.81 -21.59 -1.74
N GLY A 33 4.92 -21.37 -0.78
CA GLY A 33 4.25 -20.07 -0.62
C GLY A 33 5.22 -18.94 -0.28
N ILE A 34 6.27 -19.21 0.49
CA ILE A 34 7.32 -18.22 0.78
C ILE A 34 8.11 -17.87 -0.48
N LEU A 35 8.53 -18.87 -1.27
CA LEU A 35 9.28 -18.66 -2.50
C LEU A 35 8.47 -17.91 -3.55
N GLU A 36 7.19 -18.28 -3.73
CA GLU A 36 6.29 -17.58 -4.65
C GLU A 36 6.09 -16.14 -4.19
N LYS A 37 5.78 -15.90 -2.90
CA LYS A 37 5.66 -14.54 -2.36
C LYS A 37 6.94 -13.74 -2.55
N ALA A 38 8.11 -14.31 -2.28
CA ALA A 38 9.38 -13.62 -2.44
C ALA A 38 9.66 -13.25 -3.90
N ALA A 39 9.24 -14.08 -4.86
CA ALA A 39 9.39 -13.79 -6.29
C ALA A 39 8.48 -12.64 -6.75
N PHE A 40 7.27 -12.53 -6.21
CA PHE A 40 6.30 -11.47 -6.56
C PHE A 40 6.39 -10.21 -5.68
N LEU A 41 7.11 -10.26 -4.56
CA LEU A 41 7.26 -9.14 -3.63
C LEU A 41 7.79 -7.85 -4.28
N PRO A 42 8.80 -7.88 -5.17
CA PRO A 42 9.32 -6.66 -5.79
C PRO A 42 8.26 -5.95 -6.65
N GLU A 43 7.44 -6.73 -7.35
CA GLU A 43 6.37 -6.22 -8.21
C GLU A 43 5.21 -5.66 -7.39
N GLN A 44 4.86 -6.35 -6.29
CA GLN A 44 3.85 -5.88 -5.35
C GLN A 44 4.28 -4.59 -4.64
N SER A 45 5.52 -4.52 -4.15
CA SER A 45 6.05 -3.34 -3.47
C SER A 45 6.15 -2.12 -4.40
N LYS A 46 6.54 -2.32 -5.66
CA LYS A 46 6.56 -1.24 -6.66
C LYS A 46 5.15 -0.70 -6.92
N LYS A 47 4.17 -1.60 -7.08
CA LYS A 47 2.77 -1.22 -7.29
C LYS A 47 2.17 -0.50 -6.08
N GLU A 48 2.47 -0.95 -4.87
CA GLU A 48 2.06 -0.30 -3.63
C GLU A 48 2.66 1.11 -3.51
N MET A 49 3.95 1.28 -3.82
CA MET A 49 4.61 2.59 -3.84
C MET A 49 4.00 3.54 -4.89
N GLU A 50 3.69 3.04 -6.10
CA GLU A 50 3.02 3.83 -7.14
C GLU A 50 1.62 4.28 -6.71
N GLN A 51 0.86 3.39 -6.05
CA GLN A 51 -0.46 3.71 -5.50
C GLN A 51 -0.40 4.76 -4.39
N GLU A 52 0.56 4.63 -3.47
CA GLU A 52 0.76 5.61 -2.40
C GLU A 52 1.12 6.99 -2.96
N ASN A 53 1.96 7.05 -3.99
CA ASN A 53 2.29 8.28 -4.70
C ASN A 53 1.07 8.92 -5.37
N LEU A 54 0.19 8.12 -5.99
CA LEU A 54 -1.07 8.63 -6.57
C LEU A 54 -2.00 9.21 -5.50
N ILE A 55 -2.13 8.56 -4.34
CA ILE A 55 -2.93 9.07 -3.22
C ILE A 55 -2.39 10.43 -2.76
N GLN A 56 -1.08 10.54 -2.56
CA GLN A 56 -0.44 11.81 -2.15
C GLN A 56 -0.70 12.94 -3.15
N LYS A 57 -0.56 12.66 -4.45
CA LYS A 57 -0.86 13.64 -5.50
C LYS A 57 -2.33 14.07 -5.51
N ASN A 58 -3.25 13.13 -5.32
CA ASN A 58 -4.68 13.46 -5.26
C ASN A 58 -5.03 14.31 -4.04
N ILE A 59 -4.45 14.02 -2.87
CA ILE A 59 -4.64 14.84 -1.66
C ILE A 59 -4.13 16.26 -1.91
N TYR A 60 -2.96 16.39 -2.53
CA TYR A 60 -2.39 17.69 -2.87
C TYR A 60 -3.32 18.49 -3.79
N VAL A 61 -3.78 17.89 -4.91
CA VAL A 61 -4.69 18.55 -5.85
C VAL A 61 -6.04 18.89 -5.19
N MET A 62 -6.57 18.02 -4.33
CA MET A 62 -7.82 18.29 -3.62
C MET A 62 -7.69 19.46 -2.65
N ASN A 63 -6.55 19.59 -1.95
CA ASN A 63 -6.29 20.75 -1.10
C ASN A 63 -6.19 22.04 -1.90
N ASP A 64 -5.52 22.02 -3.06
CA ASP A 64 -5.45 23.17 -3.97
C ASP A 64 -6.86 23.55 -4.47
N CYS A 65 -7.64 22.57 -4.92
CA CYS A 65 -9.03 22.81 -5.32
C CYS A 65 -9.88 23.38 -4.17
N TYR A 66 -9.73 22.85 -2.95
CA TYR A 66 -10.43 23.38 -1.78
C TYR A 66 -10.07 24.85 -1.52
N ASN A 67 -8.79 25.19 -1.58
CA ASN A 67 -8.32 26.56 -1.40
C ASN A 67 -8.88 27.51 -2.47
N GLU A 68 -8.89 27.10 -3.73
CA GLU A 68 -9.47 27.89 -4.82
C GLU A 68 -10.98 28.03 -4.68
N MET A 69 -11.68 26.97 -4.24
CA MET A 69 -13.13 27.05 -3.96
C MET A 69 -13.44 27.99 -2.79
N GLN A 70 -12.59 28.04 -1.76
CA GLN A 70 -12.74 29.02 -0.67
C GLN A 70 -12.59 30.45 -1.18
N LYS A 71 -11.61 30.73 -2.04
CA LYS A 71 -11.45 32.05 -2.67
C LYS A 71 -12.65 32.42 -3.53
N MET A 72 -13.15 31.47 -4.33
CA MET A 72 -14.36 31.67 -5.15
C MET A 72 -15.59 31.95 -4.28
N ASN A 73 -15.76 31.23 -3.18
CA ASN A 73 -16.86 31.46 -2.25
C ASN A 73 -16.78 32.84 -1.58
N ALA A 74 -15.57 33.26 -1.16
CA ALA A 74 -15.35 34.59 -0.61
C ALA A 74 -15.65 35.71 -1.63
N PHE A 75 -15.29 35.50 -2.90
CA PHE A 75 -15.60 36.43 -3.99
C PHE A 75 -17.12 36.55 -4.22
N ILE A 76 -17.85 35.43 -4.24
CA ILE A 76 -19.31 35.43 -4.39
C ILE A 76 -19.98 36.15 -3.21
N GLN A 77 -19.52 35.91 -1.98
CA GLN A 77 -20.05 36.61 -0.79
C GLN A 77 -19.84 38.11 -0.86
N MET A 78 -18.68 38.57 -1.33
CA MET A 78 -18.40 39.99 -1.53
C MET A 78 -19.36 40.61 -2.55
N MET A 79 -19.59 39.94 -3.68
CA MET A 79 -20.51 40.44 -4.72
C MET A 79 -21.98 40.47 -4.26
N MET A 80 -22.41 39.53 -3.42
CA MET A 80 -23.78 39.53 -2.87
C MET A 80 -24.01 40.56 -1.75
N GLN A 81 -22.95 41.00 -1.05
CA GLN A 81 -23.06 42.04 -0.03
C GLN A 81 -23.20 43.46 -0.61
N ASP A 82 -22.75 43.66 -1.85
CA ASP A 82 -22.90 44.95 -2.55
C ASP A 82 -24.34 45.20 -3.03
N ASP A 83 -25.18 44.15 -3.17
CA ASP A 83 -26.60 44.25 -3.59
C ASP A 83 -27.59 44.53 -2.42
N GLU A 84 -27.18 44.43 -1.15
CA GLU A 84 -28.07 44.61 0.03
C GLU A 84 -27.98 46.01 0.68
N ASN A 85 -27.12 46.91 0.18
CA ASN A 85 -26.86 48.24 0.77
C ASN A 85 -27.33 49.44 -0.10
N GLU A 86 -28.16 49.23 -1.12
CA GLU A 86 -28.93 50.28 -1.83
C GLU A 86 -30.42 50.30 -1.40
#